data_AF-A0A2V5Y253-F1
#
_entry.id   AF-A0A2V5Y253-F1
#
_cell.length_a   1.000
_cell.length_b   1.000
_cell.length_c   1.000
_cell.angle_alpha   90.00
_cell.angle_beta   90.00
_cell.angle_gamma   90.00
#
_symmetry.space_group_name_H-M   'P 1'
#
loop_
_entity.id
_entity.type
_entity.pdbx_description
1 polymer ?
#
loop_
_entity_poly.entity_id
_entity_poly.type
_entity_poly.pdbx_seq_one_letter_code
_entity_poly.pdbx_strand_id
1 'polypeptide(L)'
;MNSGTWLQRLWWKIRDLYHQLKPCRFSIVVAIISFFVFTTVVQGVEALRAVGEGLAGGSQWYALRVVFFFVALMLWAVCSWYACRVLLYFDFPNAPSSGARSKWAEANVPRLLGIAPIIILALGFWTASRRHAPEDKTQYWLLGFAALCVLLAISFYVLLAYRREIFRLGAIATVKHVDQLSRGTKTGIAVIGFISVSLFIAFTVAPVAVAQKIGMGTILLLAASSWVV
;
A
#
# COMPACT_ATOMS: atom_id res chain seq x y z
N MET A 1 -33.16 -4.89 -20.91
CA MET A 1 -32.95 -3.61 -20.19
C MET A 1 -33.54 -3.77 -18.79
N ASN A 2 -32.72 -4.00 -17.76
CA ASN A 2 -33.25 -4.32 -16.42
C ASN A 2 -33.52 -3.04 -15.62
N SER A 3 -34.81 -2.75 -15.47
CA SER A 3 -35.41 -1.63 -14.73
C SER A 3 -35.37 -1.87 -13.21
N GLY A 4 -34.18 -2.06 -12.65
CA GLY A 4 -33.98 -2.10 -11.20
C GLY A 4 -33.95 -0.69 -10.60
N THR A 5 -34.46 -0.52 -9.38
CA THR A 5 -34.27 0.69 -8.58
C THR A 5 -32.77 1.01 -8.46
N TRP A 6 -32.42 2.29 -8.23
CA TRP A 6 -31.01 2.71 -8.14
C TRP A 6 -30.24 1.90 -7.07
N LEU A 7 -30.91 1.57 -5.96
CA LEU A 7 -30.41 0.67 -4.92
C LEU A 7 -30.13 -0.76 -5.41
N GLN A 8 -31.00 -1.36 -6.23
CA GLN A 8 -30.77 -2.69 -6.79
C GLN A 8 -29.62 -2.70 -7.80
N ARG A 9 -29.49 -1.64 -8.62
CA ARG A 9 -28.34 -1.49 -9.53
C ARG A 9 -27.04 -1.30 -8.78
N LEU A 10 -27.05 -0.53 -7.69
CA LEU A 10 -25.90 -0.36 -6.81
C LEU A 10 -25.56 -1.69 -6.11
N TRP A 11 -26.55 -2.41 -5.60
CA TRP A 11 -26.37 -3.72 -4.96
C TRP A 11 -25.79 -4.76 -5.93
N TRP A 12 -26.27 -4.83 -7.16
CA TRP A 12 -25.72 -5.75 -8.17
C TRP A 12 -24.30 -5.37 -8.56
N LYS A 13 -23.99 -4.08 -8.69
CA LYS A 13 -22.61 -3.61 -8.90
C LYS A 13 -21.70 -3.96 -7.73
N ILE A 14 -22.14 -3.78 -6.49
CA ILE A 14 -21.37 -4.14 -5.28
C ILE A 14 -21.18 -5.65 -5.20
N ARG A 15 -22.21 -6.44 -5.50
CA ARG A 15 -22.14 -7.91 -5.49
C ARG A 15 -21.20 -8.46 -6.56
N ASP A 16 -21.26 -7.93 -7.78
CA ASP A 16 -20.32 -8.29 -8.86
C ASP A 16 -18.89 -7.89 -8.50
N LEU A 17 -18.72 -6.68 -7.94
CA LEU A 17 -17.44 -6.19 -7.47
C LEU A 17 -16.89 -7.12 -6.36
N TYR A 18 -17.74 -7.53 -5.40
CA TYR A 18 -17.38 -8.47 -4.33
C TYR A 18 -16.96 -9.85 -4.87
N HIS A 19 -17.69 -10.40 -5.85
CA HIS A 19 -17.31 -11.66 -6.49
C HIS A 19 -15.99 -11.56 -7.27
N GLN A 20 -15.73 -10.42 -7.91
CA GLN A 20 -14.46 -10.13 -8.60
C GLN A 20 -13.30 -9.88 -7.62
N LEU A 21 -13.60 -9.40 -6.40
CA LEU A 21 -12.62 -9.12 -5.33
C LEU A 21 -12.38 -10.27 -4.37
N LYS A 22 -13.10 -11.40 -4.49
CA LYS A 22 -12.84 -12.62 -3.70
C LYS A 22 -11.35 -13.03 -3.66
N PRO A 23 -10.59 -12.95 -4.77
CA PRO A 23 -9.14 -13.24 -4.75
C PRO A 23 -8.35 -12.21 -3.91
N CYS A 24 -8.73 -10.93 -3.96
CA CYS A 24 -8.05 -9.82 -3.27
C CYS A 24 -8.47 -9.65 -1.79
N ARG A 25 -9.24 -10.59 -1.24
CA ARG A 25 -9.79 -10.51 0.13
C ARG A 25 -8.72 -10.26 1.19
N PHE A 26 -7.53 -10.86 1.04
CA PHE A 26 -6.46 -10.72 2.03
C PHE A 26 -5.91 -9.29 2.05
N SER A 27 -5.67 -8.68 0.88
CA SER A 27 -5.24 -7.29 0.80
C SER A 27 -6.28 -6.33 1.38
N ILE A 28 -7.58 -6.56 1.11
CA ILE A 28 -8.66 -5.77 1.69
C ILE A 28 -8.70 -5.93 3.22
N VAL A 29 -8.65 -7.16 3.73
CA VAL A 29 -8.69 -7.44 5.18
C VAL A 29 -7.51 -6.79 5.87
N VAL A 30 -6.30 -6.92 5.32
CA VAL A 30 -5.09 -6.27 5.85
C VAL A 30 -5.24 -4.75 5.85
N ALA A 31 -5.78 -4.16 4.79
CA ALA A 31 -6.04 -2.72 4.73
C ALA A 31 -7.06 -2.26 5.78
N ILE A 32 -8.16 -3.01 5.98
CA ILE A 32 -9.18 -2.70 7.00
C ILE A 32 -8.59 -2.81 8.40
N ILE A 33 -7.89 -3.91 8.70
CA ILE A 33 -7.24 -4.11 10.01
C ILE A 33 -6.25 -2.98 10.27
N SER A 34 -5.40 -2.67 9.29
CA SER A 34 -4.42 -1.60 9.42
C SER A 34 -5.07 -0.24 9.62
N PHE A 35 -6.20 0.03 8.94
CA PHE A 35 -6.98 1.24 9.15
C PHE A 35 -7.39 1.41 10.61
N PHE A 36 -7.98 0.38 11.22
CA PHE A 36 -8.33 0.41 12.64
C PHE A 36 -7.09 0.53 13.53
N VAL A 37 -6.05 -0.27 13.28
CA VAL A 37 -4.82 -0.25 14.10
C VAL A 37 -4.18 1.14 14.13
N PHE A 38 -4.05 1.82 12.99
CA PHE A 38 -3.36 3.11 12.92
C PHE A 38 -4.22 4.32 13.29
N THR A 39 -5.56 4.19 13.34
CA THR A 39 -6.47 5.32 13.66
C THR A 39 -7.12 5.22 15.03
N THR A 40 -7.44 4.01 15.51
CA THR A 40 -8.17 3.80 16.76
C THR A 40 -7.30 3.20 17.85
N VAL A 41 -6.48 2.21 17.53
CA VAL A 41 -5.67 1.48 18.53
C VAL A 41 -4.54 2.36 19.03
N VAL A 42 -4.44 2.49 20.37
CA VAL A 42 -3.43 3.31 21.04
C VAL A 42 -2.03 2.95 20.55
N GLN A 43 -1.70 1.66 20.49
CA GLN A 43 -0.38 1.18 20.07
C GLN A 43 0.00 1.58 18.63
N GLY A 44 -0.95 1.58 17.70
CA GLY A 44 -0.69 2.01 16.32
C GLY A 44 -0.50 3.53 16.23
N VAL A 45 -1.26 4.29 17.01
CA VAL A 45 -1.11 5.75 17.10
C VAL A 45 0.22 6.13 17.76
N GLU A 46 0.64 5.46 18.84
CA GLU A 46 1.95 5.69 19.46
C GLU A 46 3.09 5.35 18.52
N ALA A 47 2.97 4.29 17.72
CA ALA A 47 3.98 3.95 16.71
C ALA A 47 4.16 5.08 15.68
N LEU A 48 3.09 5.77 15.28
CA LEU A 48 3.14 6.93 14.38
C LEU A 48 3.70 8.18 15.08
N ARG A 49 3.35 8.39 16.36
CA ARG A 49 3.89 9.51 17.14
C ARG A 49 5.39 9.39 17.36
N ALA A 50 5.89 8.20 17.66
CA ALA A 50 7.32 7.96 17.82
C ALA A 50 8.14 8.32 16.56
N VAL A 51 7.53 8.24 15.37
CA VAL A 51 8.14 8.71 14.10
C VAL A 51 8.21 10.24 14.06
N GLY A 52 7.18 10.95 14.53
CA GLY A 52 7.12 12.41 14.63
C GLY A 52 8.05 13.00 15.69
N GLU A 53 7.97 12.48 16.92
CA GLU A 53 8.76 12.94 18.08
C GLU A 53 10.26 12.77 17.85
N GLY A 54 10.64 11.66 17.21
CA GLY A 54 12.02 11.37 16.87
C GLY A 54 12.68 12.45 16.02
N LEU A 55 11.94 13.00 15.06
CA LEU A 55 12.45 14.08 14.20
C LEU A 55 12.41 15.45 14.90
N ALA A 56 11.38 15.69 15.72
CA ALA A 56 11.28 16.90 16.53
C ALA A 56 12.45 17.04 17.54
N GLY A 57 12.97 15.90 18.02
CA GLY A 57 14.15 15.83 18.89
C GLY A 57 15.51 16.07 18.21
N GLY A 58 15.55 16.26 16.88
CA GLY A 58 16.74 16.75 16.17
C GLY A 58 17.89 15.75 15.96
N SER A 59 17.71 14.47 16.26
CA SER A 59 18.77 13.47 16.09
C SER A 59 18.80 12.88 14.67
N GLN A 60 19.98 12.92 14.02
CA GLN A 60 20.20 12.42 12.66
C GLN A 60 19.81 10.94 12.48
N TRP A 61 19.90 10.14 13.55
CA TRP A 61 19.53 8.73 13.51
C TRP A 61 18.02 8.51 13.32
N TYR A 62 17.19 9.45 13.80
CA TYR A 62 15.74 9.39 13.60
C TYR A 62 15.32 9.78 12.18
N ALA A 63 16.09 10.63 11.49
CA ALA A 63 15.84 10.90 10.07
C ALA A 63 15.92 9.63 9.22
N LEU A 64 16.91 8.77 9.49
CA LEU A 64 17.01 7.46 8.84
C LEU A 64 15.82 6.55 9.13
N ARG A 65 15.30 6.55 10.38
CA ARG A 65 14.07 5.81 10.73
C ARG A 65 12.88 6.24 9.91
N VAL A 66 12.71 7.54 9.71
CA VAL A 66 11.61 8.09 8.91
C VAL A 66 11.77 7.69 7.44
N VAL A 67 12.98 7.74 6.89
CA VAL A 67 13.24 7.23 5.53
C VAL A 67 12.85 5.76 5.41
N PHE A 68 13.30 4.90 6.34
CA PHE A 68 12.95 3.48 6.33
C PHE A 68 11.45 3.25 6.46
N PHE A 69 10.76 4.05 7.28
CA PHE A 69 9.31 4.01 7.43
C PHE A 69 8.59 4.28 6.11
N PHE A 70 8.97 5.34 5.40
CA PHE A 70 8.37 5.68 4.10
C PHE A 70 8.74 4.67 3.01
N VAL A 71 9.95 4.10 3.03
CA VAL A 71 10.32 3.01 2.12
C VAL A 71 9.44 1.77 2.37
N ALA A 72 9.21 1.39 3.63
CA ALA A 72 8.33 0.28 3.96
C ALA A 72 6.87 0.56 3.59
N LEU A 73 6.40 1.80 3.74
CA LEU A 73 5.08 2.23 3.27
C LEU A 73 4.93 2.05 1.76
N MET A 74 5.93 2.52 1.00
CA MET A 74 5.95 2.37 -0.46
C MET A 74 6.03 0.91 -0.87
N LEU A 75 6.80 0.09 -0.15
CA LEU A 75 6.85 -1.34 -0.39
C LEU A 75 5.49 -1.99 -0.19
N TRP A 76 4.79 -1.69 0.91
CA TRP A 76 3.44 -2.19 1.16
C TRP A 76 2.43 -1.74 0.08
N ALA A 77 2.50 -0.49 -0.36
CA ALA A 77 1.68 0.04 -1.46
C ALA A 77 1.95 -0.70 -2.79
N VAL A 78 3.22 -0.93 -3.13
CA VAL A 78 3.63 -1.64 -4.35
C VAL A 78 3.23 -3.11 -4.30
N CYS A 79 3.44 -3.80 -3.18
CA CYS A 79 3.01 -5.18 -2.98
C CYS A 79 1.49 -5.30 -3.09
N SER A 80 0.72 -4.39 -2.48
CA SER A 80 -0.74 -4.37 -2.56
C SER A 80 -1.24 -4.16 -3.99
N TRP A 81 -0.62 -3.23 -4.72
CA TRP A 81 -0.93 -3.02 -6.14
C TRP A 81 -0.57 -4.24 -7.00
N TYR A 82 0.61 -4.82 -6.81
CA TYR A 82 1.11 -5.93 -7.62
C TYR A 82 0.31 -7.21 -7.37
N ALA A 83 0.06 -7.56 -6.11
CA ALA A 83 -0.77 -8.71 -5.73
C ALA A 83 -2.17 -8.60 -6.35
N CYS A 84 -2.82 -7.45 -6.24
CA CYS A 84 -4.14 -7.23 -6.85
C CYS A 84 -4.09 -7.32 -8.37
N ARG A 85 -3.02 -6.82 -9.01
CA ARG A 85 -2.83 -6.95 -10.45
C ARG A 85 -2.66 -8.42 -10.84
N VAL A 86 -1.82 -9.19 -10.16
CA VAL A 86 -1.63 -10.61 -10.48
C VAL A 86 -2.94 -11.38 -10.31
N LEU A 87 -3.62 -11.19 -9.18
CA LEU A 87 -4.87 -11.89 -8.87
C LEU A 87 -6.02 -11.58 -9.83
N LEU A 88 -6.09 -10.35 -10.37
CA LEU A 88 -7.13 -9.97 -11.33
C LEU A 88 -6.79 -10.32 -12.78
N TYR A 89 -5.51 -10.45 -13.13
CA TYR A 89 -5.06 -10.77 -14.50
C TYR A 89 -4.86 -12.27 -14.74
N PHE A 90 -4.65 -13.08 -13.70
CA PHE A 90 -4.60 -14.53 -13.85
C PHE A 90 -6.01 -15.12 -13.87
N ASP A 91 -6.30 -15.91 -14.91
CA ASP A 91 -7.53 -16.70 -14.98
C ASP A 91 -7.36 -17.96 -14.14
N PHE A 92 -7.85 -17.91 -12.90
CA PHE A 92 -7.94 -19.09 -12.05
C PHE A 92 -8.99 -20.08 -12.60
N PRO A 93 -8.83 -21.41 -12.41
CA PRO A 93 -9.72 -22.42 -12.96
C PRO A 93 -11.21 -22.26 -12.60
N ASN A 94 -11.51 -21.53 -11.52
CA ASN A 94 -12.86 -21.26 -11.03
C ASN A 94 -13.30 -19.78 -11.18
N ALA A 95 -12.53 -18.96 -11.91
CA ALA A 95 -12.87 -17.56 -12.12
C ALA A 95 -13.91 -17.41 -13.23
N PRO A 96 -14.91 -16.51 -13.08
CA PRO A 96 -15.87 -16.23 -14.13
C PRO A 96 -15.16 -15.81 -15.42
N SER A 97 -15.71 -16.25 -16.56
CA SER A 97 -15.15 -16.03 -17.90
C SER A 97 -14.85 -14.54 -18.14
N SER A 98 -13.74 -14.27 -18.83
CA SER A 98 -13.18 -12.92 -19.07
C SER A 98 -14.18 -11.92 -19.68
N GLY A 99 -15.27 -12.39 -20.31
CA GLY A 99 -16.35 -11.56 -20.85
C GLY A 99 -17.31 -10.96 -19.80
N ALA A 100 -17.36 -11.48 -18.57
CA ALA A 100 -18.22 -11.00 -17.49
C ALA A 100 -17.50 -10.04 -16.50
N ARG A 101 -16.18 -9.86 -16.65
CA ARG A 101 -15.38 -9.03 -15.75
C ARG A 101 -15.46 -7.56 -16.17
N SER A 102 -15.75 -6.66 -15.23
CA SER A 102 -15.91 -5.24 -15.52
C SER A 102 -14.56 -4.62 -15.84
N LYS A 103 -14.38 -4.13 -17.08
CA LYS A 103 -13.16 -3.42 -17.53
C LYS A 103 -12.78 -2.26 -16.60
N TRP A 104 -13.75 -1.65 -15.93
CA TRP A 104 -13.53 -0.58 -14.97
C TRP A 104 -12.94 -1.10 -13.64
N ALA A 105 -13.40 -2.26 -13.17
CA ALA A 105 -12.90 -2.87 -11.94
C ALA A 105 -11.45 -3.34 -12.11
N GLU A 106 -11.13 -4.00 -13.22
CA GLU A 106 -9.75 -4.43 -13.53
C GLU A 106 -8.77 -3.26 -13.65
N ALA A 107 -9.25 -2.09 -14.11
CA ALA A 107 -8.42 -0.90 -14.26
C ALA A 107 -8.21 -0.15 -12.93
N ASN A 108 -9.27 0.00 -12.12
CA ASN A 108 -9.25 0.89 -10.95
C ASN A 108 -9.01 0.15 -9.63
N VAL A 109 -9.42 -1.11 -9.48
CA VAL A 109 -9.26 -1.86 -8.21
C VAL A 109 -7.79 -2.01 -7.79
N PRO A 110 -6.85 -2.40 -8.67
CA PRO A 110 -5.44 -2.44 -8.29
C PRO A 110 -4.89 -1.07 -7.87
N ARG A 111 -5.37 0.01 -8.50
CA ARG A 111 -4.92 1.38 -8.22
C ARG A 111 -5.41 1.83 -6.84
N LEU A 112 -6.68 1.60 -6.54
CA LEU A 112 -7.29 1.94 -5.25
C LEU A 112 -6.67 1.14 -4.11
N LEU A 113 -6.42 -0.16 -4.30
CA LEU A 113 -5.77 -1.00 -3.28
C LEU A 113 -4.27 -0.67 -3.13
N GLY A 114 -3.62 -0.21 -4.20
CA GLY A 114 -2.24 0.29 -4.12
C GLY A 114 -2.08 1.56 -3.29
N ILE A 115 -3.02 2.51 -3.40
CA ILE A 115 -2.97 3.76 -2.64
C ILE A 115 -3.54 3.64 -1.23
N ALA A 116 -4.34 2.61 -0.95
CA ALA A 116 -5.02 2.44 0.34
C ALA A 116 -4.07 2.46 1.54
N PRO A 117 -2.93 1.73 1.55
CA PRO A 117 -1.91 1.84 2.61
C PRO A 117 -1.46 3.27 2.91
N ILE A 118 -1.24 4.07 1.86
CA ILE A 118 -0.73 5.44 1.96
C ILE A 118 -1.82 6.36 2.56
N ILE A 119 -3.07 6.20 2.12
CA ILE A 119 -4.22 6.95 2.66
C ILE A 119 -4.47 6.58 4.12
N ILE A 120 -4.40 5.29 4.48
CA ILE A 120 -4.57 4.83 5.86
C ILE A 120 -3.55 5.50 6.77
N LEU A 121 -2.29 5.57 6.36
CA LEU A 121 -1.24 6.21 7.13
C LEU A 121 -1.39 7.73 7.19
N ALA A 122 -1.84 8.38 6.10
CA ALA A 122 -2.16 9.81 6.11
C ALA A 122 -3.23 10.11 7.18
N LEU A 123 -4.29 9.30 7.23
CA LEU A 123 -5.34 9.41 8.25
C LEU A 123 -4.80 9.10 9.64
N GLY A 124 -3.95 8.07 9.78
CA GLY A 124 -3.27 7.74 11.04
C GLY A 124 -2.48 8.93 11.59
N PHE A 125 -1.60 9.54 10.77
CA PHE A 125 -0.84 10.73 11.17
C PHE A 125 -1.72 11.93 11.51
N TRP A 126 -2.80 12.14 10.77
CA TRP A 126 -3.79 13.18 11.06
C TRP A 126 -4.51 12.95 12.40
N THR A 127 -4.91 11.70 12.69
CA THR A 127 -5.50 11.36 13.98
C THR A 127 -4.50 11.47 15.13
N ALA A 128 -3.24 11.13 14.89
CA ALA A 128 -2.15 11.24 15.86
C ALA A 128 -1.83 12.71 16.20
N SER A 129 -1.87 13.60 15.22
CA SER A 129 -1.60 15.04 15.41
C SER A 129 -2.70 15.74 16.19
N ARG A 130 -3.98 15.39 15.96
CA ARG A 130 -5.12 15.96 16.70
C ARG A 130 -5.11 15.68 18.21
N ARG A 131 -4.38 14.66 18.63
CA ARG A 131 -4.25 14.30 20.05
C ARG A 131 -3.09 15.02 20.76
N HIS A 132 -2.34 15.88 20.06
CA HIS A 132 -1.32 16.76 20.65
C HIS A 132 -1.84 18.18 20.85
N ALA A 133 -1.26 18.90 21.80
CA ALA A 133 -1.55 20.31 22.01
C ALA A 133 -1.10 21.14 20.77
N PRO A 134 -1.85 22.20 20.38
CA PRO A 134 -1.63 23.02 19.18
C PRO A 134 -0.23 23.62 18.99
N GLU A 135 0.61 23.63 20.03
CA GLU A 135 1.87 24.38 20.08
C GLU A 135 3.12 23.50 20.12
N ASP A 136 2.96 22.18 20.04
CA ASP A 136 4.10 21.26 20.07
C ASP A 136 4.73 21.06 18.67
N LYS A 137 6.07 21.12 18.60
CA LYS A 137 6.84 20.90 17.35
C LYS A 137 6.51 19.54 16.72
N THR A 138 6.19 18.55 17.54
CA THR A 138 5.77 17.21 17.14
C THR A 138 4.51 17.24 16.26
N GLN A 139 3.55 18.11 16.57
CA GLN A 139 2.30 18.20 15.80
C GLN A 139 2.54 18.66 14.36
N TYR A 140 3.43 19.65 14.17
CA TYR A 140 3.79 20.13 12.83
C TYR A 140 4.47 19.04 11.99
N TRP A 141 5.36 18.24 12.60
CA TRP A 141 5.97 17.11 11.91
C TRP A 141 4.96 16.04 11.54
N LEU A 142 4.02 15.70 12.43
CA LEU A 142 2.97 14.72 12.14
C LEU A 142 2.03 15.21 11.02
N LEU A 143 1.66 16.48 11.01
CA LEU A 143 0.89 17.09 9.92
C LEU A 143 1.69 17.12 8.61
N GLY A 144 2.98 17.43 8.69
CA GLY A 144 3.91 17.36 7.57
C GLY A 144 3.99 15.95 6.97
N PHE A 145 4.04 14.91 7.80
CA PHE A 145 4.02 13.52 7.36
C PHE A 145 2.67 13.10 6.78
N ALA A 146 1.55 13.57 7.34
CA ALA A 146 0.23 13.37 6.75
C ALA A 146 0.15 14.00 5.34
N ALA A 147 0.62 15.24 5.20
CA ALA A 147 0.68 15.94 3.91
C ALA A 147 1.60 15.21 2.92
N LEU A 148 2.77 14.75 3.38
CA LEU A 148 3.69 13.95 2.56
C LEU A 148 3.04 12.64 2.11
N CYS A 149 2.28 11.95 2.97
CA CYS A 149 1.53 10.76 2.59
C CYS A 149 0.48 11.08 1.52
N VAL A 150 -0.25 12.20 1.64
CA VAL A 150 -1.22 12.61 0.60
C VAL A 150 -0.52 12.90 -0.72
N LEU A 151 0.60 13.62 -0.70
CA LEU A 151 1.42 13.87 -1.89
C LEU A 151 1.90 12.57 -2.52
N LEU A 152 2.45 11.65 -1.72
CA LEU A 152 2.87 10.32 -2.17
C LEU A 152 1.70 9.52 -2.75
N ALA A 153 0.50 9.58 -2.16
CA ALA A 153 -0.68 8.90 -2.68
C ALA A 153 -1.09 9.45 -4.05
N ILE A 154 -1.07 10.78 -4.23
CA ILE A 154 -1.36 11.43 -5.51
C ILE A 154 -0.30 11.06 -6.55
N SER A 155 0.99 11.22 -6.21
CA SER A 155 2.11 10.89 -7.10
C SER A 155 2.08 9.41 -7.50
N PHE A 156 1.83 8.51 -6.56
CA PHE A 156 1.72 7.08 -6.81
C PHE A 156 0.49 6.74 -7.68
N TYR A 157 -0.67 7.35 -7.40
CA TYR A 157 -1.86 7.18 -8.23
C TYR A 157 -1.64 7.63 -9.67
N VAL A 158 -1.05 8.82 -9.86
CA VAL A 158 -0.70 9.37 -11.18
C VAL A 158 0.29 8.44 -11.87
N LEU A 159 1.34 8.00 -11.20
CA LEU A 159 2.31 7.03 -11.74
C LEU A 159 1.59 5.76 -12.19
N LEU A 160 0.69 5.19 -11.38
CA LEU A 160 -0.06 3.99 -11.73
C LEU A 160 -1.06 4.20 -12.89
N ALA A 161 -1.63 5.40 -13.01
CA ALA A 161 -2.55 5.78 -14.08
C ALA A 161 -1.82 5.94 -15.42
N TYR A 162 -0.73 6.72 -15.40
CA TYR A 162 0.06 7.07 -16.59
C TYR A 162 1.20 6.09 -16.88
N ARG A 163 1.39 5.02 -16.07
CA ARG A 163 2.46 4.03 -16.28
C ARG A 163 2.52 3.51 -17.72
N ARG A 164 1.35 3.33 -18.37
CA ARG A 164 1.30 2.75 -19.72
C ARG A 164 1.85 3.72 -20.76
N GLU A 165 1.57 4.99 -20.58
CA GLU A 165 2.03 6.06 -21.45
C GLU A 165 3.51 6.39 -21.18
N ILE A 166 3.90 6.49 -19.92
CA ILE A 166 5.28 6.73 -19.48
C ILE A 166 6.23 5.62 -19.93
N PHE A 167 5.83 4.36 -19.76
CA PHE A 167 6.67 3.21 -20.13
C PHE A 167 6.40 2.69 -21.55
N ARG A 168 5.57 3.38 -22.35
CA ARG A 168 5.16 2.99 -23.71
C ARG A 168 4.77 1.50 -23.78
N LEU A 169 4.03 1.03 -22.78
CA LEU A 169 3.61 -0.37 -22.70
C LEU A 169 2.39 -0.56 -23.60
N GLY A 170 2.53 -1.39 -24.64
CA GLY A 170 1.46 -1.75 -25.57
C GLY A 170 0.23 -2.38 -24.89
N ALA A 171 -0.86 -2.54 -25.64
CA ALA A 171 -2.10 -3.15 -25.15
C ALA A 171 -1.82 -4.52 -24.50
N ILE A 172 -2.56 -4.83 -23.44
CA ILE A 172 -2.39 -6.07 -22.66
C ILE A 172 -2.65 -7.28 -23.58
N ALA A 173 -1.59 -7.85 -24.14
CA ALA A 173 -1.64 -9.25 -24.52
C ALA A 173 -1.70 -10.05 -23.21
N THR A 174 -2.65 -10.95 -23.09
CA THR A 174 -2.77 -11.92 -22.01
C THR A 174 -1.45 -12.66 -21.86
N VAL A 175 -0.61 -12.20 -20.92
CA VAL A 175 0.74 -12.74 -20.74
C VAL A 175 0.62 -14.10 -20.05
N LYS A 176 0.78 -15.17 -20.84
CA LYS A 176 0.74 -16.55 -20.33
C LYS A 176 2.01 -16.95 -19.58
N HIS A 177 3.16 -16.29 -19.77
CA HIS A 177 4.47 -16.71 -19.22
C HIS A 177 5.31 -15.54 -18.67
N VAL A 178 6.07 -15.80 -17.59
CA VAL A 178 6.91 -14.84 -16.83
C VAL A 178 7.99 -14.18 -17.70
N ASP A 179 8.39 -14.82 -18.79
CA ASP A 179 9.54 -14.41 -19.61
C ASP A 179 9.26 -13.17 -20.47
N GLN A 180 7.97 -12.88 -20.72
CA GLN A 180 7.48 -11.74 -21.51
C GLN A 180 7.31 -10.45 -20.71
N LEU A 181 7.73 -10.41 -19.44
CA LEU A 181 7.68 -9.19 -18.63
C LEU A 181 8.59 -8.08 -19.19
N SER A 182 8.04 -6.85 -19.29
CA SER A 182 8.80 -5.68 -19.76
C SER A 182 10.01 -5.39 -18.87
N ARG A 183 11.09 -4.86 -19.46
CA ARG A 183 12.35 -4.52 -18.75
C ARG A 183 12.13 -3.63 -17.51
N GLY A 184 11.14 -2.74 -17.55
CA GLY A 184 10.76 -1.91 -16.40
C GLY A 184 10.20 -2.71 -15.22
N THR A 185 9.39 -3.74 -15.50
CA THR A 185 8.87 -4.63 -14.44
C THR A 185 9.97 -5.56 -13.91
N LYS A 186 10.89 -6.04 -14.77
CA LYS A 186 12.07 -6.80 -14.34
C LYS A 186 12.97 -5.98 -13.40
N THR A 187 13.22 -4.73 -13.74
CA THR A 187 14.03 -3.82 -12.89
C THR A 187 13.35 -3.54 -11.56
N GLY A 188 12.03 -3.27 -11.57
CA GLY A 188 11.27 -3.08 -10.33
C GLY A 188 11.28 -4.31 -9.42
N ILE A 189 11.07 -5.51 -9.99
CA ILE A 189 11.15 -6.77 -9.25
C ILE A 189 12.57 -7.01 -8.73
N ALA A 190 13.61 -6.72 -9.50
CA ALA A 190 15.00 -6.87 -9.07
C ALA A 190 15.34 -5.93 -7.91
N VAL A 191 14.91 -4.67 -7.95
CA VAL A 191 15.11 -3.71 -6.86
C VAL A 191 14.36 -4.15 -5.60
N ILE A 192 13.09 -4.56 -5.74
CA ILE A 192 12.30 -5.08 -4.61
C ILE A 192 12.97 -6.33 -4.02
N GLY A 193 13.37 -7.28 -4.87
CA GLY A 193 14.07 -8.50 -4.45
C GLY A 193 15.38 -8.19 -3.73
N PHE A 194 16.17 -7.25 -4.24
CA PHE A 194 17.40 -6.80 -3.60
C PHE A 194 17.15 -6.19 -2.22
N ILE A 195 16.14 -5.32 -2.09
CA ILE A 195 15.74 -4.72 -0.81
C ILE A 195 15.27 -5.82 0.16
N SER A 196 14.45 -6.77 -0.29
CA SER A 196 13.97 -7.89 0.52
C SER A 196 15.11 -8.79 1.02
N VAL A 197 16.07 -9.14 0.15
CA VAL A 197 17.25 -9.94 0.54
C VAL A 197 18.14 -9.18 1.50
N SER A 198 18.35 -7.88 1.27
CA SER A 198 19.16 -7.03 2.15
C SER A 198 18.53 -6.93 3.54
N LEU A 199 17.21 -6.73 3.61
CA LEU A 199 16.47 -6.73 4.87
C LEU A 199 16.52 -8.09 5.55
N PHE A 200 16.35 -9.19 4.81
CA PHE A 200 16.45 -10.55 5.36
C PHE A 200 17.80 -10.78 6.03
N ILE A 201 18.91 -10.50 5.33
CA ILE A 201 20.27 -10.62 5.87
C ILE A 201 20.44 -9.75 7.12
N ALA A 202 19.97 -8.51 7.10
CA ALA A 202 20.06 -7.61 8.25
C ALA A 202 19.32 -8.16 9.47
N PHE A 203 18.09 -8.66 9.30
CA PHE A 203 17.29 -9.25 10.37
C PHE A 203 17.86 -10.59 10.86
N THR A 204 18.55 -11.36 10.01
CA THR A 204 19.23 -12.61 10.43
C THR A 204 20.48 -12.33 11.26
N VAL A 205 21.30 -11.34 10.88
CA VAL A 205 22.59 -11.09 11.54
C VAL A 205 22.41 -10.38 12.90
N ALA A 206 21.50 -9.41 13.00
CA ALA A 206 21.37 -8.60 14.20
C ALA A 206 19.90 -8.18 14.47
N PRO A 207 19.00 -9.13 14.79
CA PRO A 207 17.56 -8.88 14.87
C PRO A 207 17.19 -7.76 15.85
N VAL A 208 17.81 -7.73 17.04
CA VAL A 208 17.50 -6.75 18.09
C VAL A 208 18.00 -5.36 17.75
N ALA A 209 19.26 -5.24 17.33
CA ALA A 209 19.87 -3.95 16.98
C ALA A 209 19.20 -3.35 15.74
N VAL A 210 18.86 -4.18 14.75
CA VAL A 210 18.16 -3.75 13.54
C VAL A 210 16.73 -3.33 13.85
N ALA A 211 15.99 -4.10 14.65
CA ALA A 211 14.62 -3.73 15.05
C ALA A 211 14.57 -2.40 15.83
N GLN A 212 15.49 -2.22 16.79
CA GLN A 212 15.61 -0.96 17.52
C GLN A 212 16.00 0.20 16.60
N LYS A 213 16.89 -0.02 15.64
CA LYS A 213 17.34 1.02 14.71
C LYS A 213 16.29 1.43 13.70
N ILE A 214 15.49 0.48 13.20
CA ILE A 214 14.47 0.69 12.15
C ILE A 214 13.18 1.29 12.71
N GLY A 215 12.81 0.95 13.96
CA GLY A 215 11.60 1.43 14.61
C GLY A 215 10.36 0.57 14.35
N MET A 216 9.46 0.54 15.34
CA MET A 216 8.29 -0.35 15.37
C MET A 216 7.33 -0.13 14.19
N GLY A 217 7.08 1.14 13.83
CA GLY A 217 6.17 1.47 12.71
C GLY A 217 6.62 0.84 11.40
N THR A 218 7.91 0.90 11.08
CA THR A 218 8.47 0.30 9.86
C THR A 218 8.31 -1.22 9.85
N ILE A 219 8.53 -1.88 10.99
CA ILE A 219 8.37 -3.34 11.10
C ILE A 219 6.92 -3.75 10.85
N LEU A 220 5.95 -3.00 11.40
CA LEU A 220 4.52 -3.25 11.16
C LEU A 220 4.17 -3.13 9.66
N LEU A 221 4.72 -2.13 8.97
CA LEU A 221 4.49 -1.96 7.53
C LEU A 221 5.15 -3.06 6.70
N LEU A 222 6.36 -3.50 7.07
CA LEU A 222 7.02 -4.64 6.42
C LEU A 222 6.24 -5.95 6.63
N ALA A 223 5.73 -6.18 7.84
CA ALA A 223 4.85 -7.30 8.12
C ALA A 223 3.58 -7.23 7.26
N ALA A 224 2.91 -6.08 7.21
CA ALA A 224 1.74 -5.88 6.37
C ALA A 224 2.04 -6.12 4.87
N SER A 225 3.22 -5.70 4.40
CA SER A 225 3.64 -5.95 3.01
C SER A 225 3.86 -7.43 2.69
N SER A 226 4.34 -8.20 3.66
CA SER A 226 4.65 -9.63 3.49
C SER A 226 3.39 -10.49 3.45
N TRP A 227 2.32 -10.06 4.12
CA TRP A 227 1.03 -10.77 4.15
C TRP A 227 0.18 -10.58 2.90
N VAL A 228 0.48 -9.56 2.10
CA VAL A 228 -0.30 -9.22 0.90
C VAL A 228 0.21 -9.94 -0.35
N VAL A 229 1.46 -10.45 -0.32
CA VAL A 229 2.11 -11.23 -1.39
C VAL A 229 1.87 -12.71 -1.16
#